data_AF-A0A0P7B413-F1
#
_entry.id   AF-A0A0P7B413-F1
#
_cell.length_a   1.000
_cell.length_b   1.000
_cell.length_c   1.000
_cell.angle_alpha   90.00
_cell.angle_beta   90.00
_cell.angle_gamma   90.00
#
_symmetry.space_group_name_H-M   'P 1'
#
loop_
_entity.id
_entity.type
_entity.pdbx_description
1 polymer ?
#
loop_
_entity_poly.entity_id
_entity_poly.type
_entity_poly.pdbx_seq_one_letter_code
_entity_poly.pdbx_strand_id
1 'polypeptide(L)'
;MVNIAPSWKEKLAGEFEKPYFKNLTDFIRQEYRNHQCYPGGKEIFAAFDHCPFEKTRVVIIGQDPYHGPNQANGLCFSVKDGVPHPPSLINIFKEIESDLGLPYPKSGNLERWAKQGVLLLNATLTVRAHRPGSHQNQGWEQFTDTVIQTLSQESEKVVFLLWGGFAKKKKRLIDESKHVILTSGHPSPLSANRGYWFGNKHFSQTNNILRKRKTPQIAW
;
A
#
# COMPACT_ATOMS: atom_id res chain seq x y z
N MET A 1 3.34 -11.44 -17.92
CA MET A 1 1.88 -11.21 -17.90
C MET A 1 1.53 -10.68 -16.52
N VAL A 2 0.61 -9.72 -16.39
CA VAL A 2 0.16 -9.24 -15.07
C VAL A 2 -0.53 -10.41 -14.37
N ASN A 3 -0.02 -10.80 -13.20
CA ASN A 3 -0.63 -11.84 -12.37
C ASN A 3 -1.23 -11.16 -11.14
N ILE A 4 -2.56 -11.16 -11.05
CA ILE A 4 -3.36 -10.60 -9.97
C ILE A 4 -4.56 -11.49 -9.72
N ALA A 5 -5.16 -11.40 -8.52
CA ALA A 5 -6.40 -12.09 -8.18
C ALA A 5 -7.48 -11.87 -9.26
N PRO A 6 -8.29 -12.90 -9.61
CA PRO A 6 -9.28 -12.82 -10.68
C PRO A 6 -10.25 -11.65 -10.54
N SER A 7 -10.68 -11.32 -9.31
CA SER A 7 -11.57 -10.20 -9.05
C SER A 7 -10.94 -8.84 -9.38
N TRP A 8 -9.66 -8.65 -9.10
CA TRP A 8 -8.93 -7.46 -9.55
C TRP A 8 -8.73 -7.45 -11.07
N LYS A 9 -8.45 -8.61 -11.67
CA LYS A 9 -8.26 -8.74 -13.11
C LYS A 9 -9.52 -8.33 -13.88
N GLU A 10 -10.69 -8.73 -13.41
CA GLU A 10 -11.99 -8.34 -13.99
C GLU A 10 -12.17 -6.81 -13.94
N LYS A 11 -11.95 -6.21 -12.77
CA LYS A 11 -12.14 -4.75 -12.55
C LYS A 11 -11.15 -3.88 -13.32
N LEU A 12 -9.94 -4.37 -13.56
CA LEU A 12 -8.85 -3.62 -14.19
C LEU A 12 -8.56 -4.04 -15.63
N ALA A 13 -9.36 -4.94 -16.22
CA ALA A 13 -9.10 -5.50 -17.55
C ALA A 13 -8.91 -4.41 -18.62
N GLY A 14 -9.79 -3.41 -18.63
CA GLY A 14 -9.71 -2.29 -19.57
C GLY A 14 -8.49 -1.39 -19.34
N GLU A 15 -7.94 -1.36 -18.13
CA GLU A 15 -6.77 -0.55 -17.79
C GLU A 15 -5.50 -1.08 -18.45
N PHE A 16 -5.35 -2.41 -18.51
CA PHE A 16 -4.18 -3.07 -19.08
C PHE A 16 -4.05 -2.87 -20.59
N GLU A 17 -5.16 -2.57 -21.28
CA GLU A 17 -5.17 -2.34 -22.72
C GLU A 17 -4.83 -0.90 -23.12
N LYS A 18 -4.83 0.03 -22.16
CA LYS A 18 -4.57 1.44 -22.42
C LYS A 18 -3.12 1.67 -22.90
N PRO A 19 -2.90 2.62 -23.84
CA PRO A 19 -1.56 2.89 -24.36
C PRO A 19 -0.50 3.21 -23.30
N TYR A 20 -0.88 3.98 -22.26
CA TYR A 20 0.04 4.34 -21.18
C TYR A 20 0.53 3.10 -20.40
N PHE A 21 -0.34 2.09 -20.21
CA PHE A 21 0.02 0.87 -19.50
C PHE A 21 0.96 0.00 -20.33
N LYS A 22 0.76 -0.04 -21.66
CA LYS A 22 1.70 -0.69 -22.59
C LYS A 22 3.09 -0.04 -22.50
N ASN A 23 3.15 1.28 -22.60
CA ASN A 23 4.40 2.05 -22.42
C ASN A 23 5.06 1.80 -21.06
N LEU A 24 4.27 1.79 -19.98
CA LEU A 24 4.75 1.46 -18.64
C LEU A 24 5.36 0.05 -18.60
N THR A 25 4.68 -0.95 -19.16
CA THR A 25 5.22 -2.33 -19.15
C THR A 25 6.50 -2.47 -19.94
N ASP A 26 6.66 -1.76 -21.06
CA ASP A 26 7.88 -1.77 -21.85
C ASP A 26 9.04 -1.07 -21.12
N PHE A 27 8.76 0.08 -20.50
CA PHE A 27 9.71 0.76 -19.61
C PHE A 27 10.18 -0.18 -18.49
N ILE A 28 9.27 -0.85 -17.80
CA ILE A 28 9.61 -1.78 -16.71
C ILE A 28 10.40 -2.99 -17.21
N ARG A 29 10.05 -3.56 -18.38
CA ARG A 29 10.85 -4.64 -18.97
C ARG A 29 12.27 -4.19 -19.28
N GLN A 30 12.44 -2.97 -19.78
CA GLN A 30 13.76 -2.43 -20.08
C GLN A 30 14.56 -2.15 -18.80
N GLU A 31 13.96 -1.57 -17.78
CA GLU A 31 14.59 -1.34 -16.48
C GLU A 31 15.08 -2.65 -15.86
N TYR A 32 14.23 -3.68 -15.79
CA TYR A 32 14.60 -4.98 -15.20
C TYR A 32 15.61 -5.78 -16.03
N ARG A 33 15.75 -5.48 -17.33
CA ARG A 33 16.80 -6.08 -18.18
C ARG A 33 18.16 -5.43 -17.96
N ASN A 34 18.18 -4.12 -17.74
CA ASN A 34 19.42 -3.33 -17.71
C ASN A 34 19.91 -3.01 -16.29
N HIS A 35 19.03 -3.12 -15.29
CA HIS A 35 19.29 -2.70 -13.93
C HIS A 35 18.70 -3.66 -12.91
N GLN A 36 19.26 -3.67 -11.70
CA GLN A 36 18.61 -4.27 -10.55
C GLN A 36 17.42 -3.40 -10.14
N CYS A 37 16.23 -3.99 -10.11
CA CYS A 37 14.99 -3.35 -9.69
C CYS A 37 14.30 -4.15 -8.60
N TYR A 38 13.42 -3.48 -7.86
CA TYR A 38 12.63 -4.06 -6.78
C TYR A 38 11.15 -3.69 -6.91
N PRO A 39 10.22 -4.53 -6.38
CA PRO A 39 10.47 -5.88 -5.85
C PRO A 39 10.84 -6.88 -6.97
N GLY A 40 10.97 -8.17 -6.68
CA GLY A 40 11.15 -9.16 -7.75
C GLY A 40 9.96 -9.13 -8.73
N GLY A 41 10.16 -9.46 -10.00
CA GLY A 41 9.11 -9.32 -11.04
C GLY A 41 7.78 -10.03 -10.72
N LYS A 42 7.84 -11.15 -9.99
CA LYS A 42 6.65 -11.91 -9.54
C LYS A 42 5.90 -11.23 -8.38
N GLU A 43 6.55 -10.30 -7.69
CA GLU A 43 6.05 -9.64 -6.48
C GLU A 43 5.50 -8.23 -6.78
N ILE A 44 5.67 -7.70 -8.00
CA ILE A 44 5.22 -6.34 -8.37
C ILE A 44 3.74 -6.10 -8.01
N PHE A 45 2.91 -7.14 -8.17
CA PHE A 45 1.47 -7.06 -7.94
C PHE A 45 1.01 -7.84 -6.69
N ALA A 46 1.91 -8.19 -5.77
CA ALA A 46 1.59 -9.03 -4.61
C ALA A 46 0.45 -8.47 -3.73
N ALA A 47 0.30 -7.14 -3.65
CA ALA A 47 -0.82 -6.50 -2.94
C ALA A 47 -2.20 -6.97 -3.44
N PHE A 48 -2.35 -7.15 -4.75
CA PHE A 48 -3.60 -7.58 -5.37
C PHE A 48 -3.86 -9.08 -5.21
N ASP A 49 -2.80 -9.89 -5.19
CA ASP A 49 -2.88 -11.34 -4.95
C ASP A 49 -3.29 -11.65 -3.50
N HIS A 50 -2.70 -10.94 -2.54
CA HIS A 50 -2.97 -11.18 -1.12
C HIS A 50 -4.29 -10.55 -0.63
N CYS A 51 -4.80 -9.53 -1.31
CA CYS A 51 -6.02 -8.83 -0.95
C CYS A 51 -6.97 -8.72 -2.17
N PRO A 52 -7.79 -9.75 -2.44
CA PRO A 52 -8.79 -9.72 -3.51
C PRO A 52 -9.76 -8.53 -3.37
N PHE A 53 -10.31 -8.05 -4.49
CA PHE A 53 -11.14 -6.84 -4.56
C PHE A 53 -12.27 -6.84 -3.53
N GLU A 54 -13.08 -7.91 -3.54
CA GLU A 54 -14.27 -8.10 -2.70
C GLU A 54 -13.96 -8.28 -1.21
N LYS A 55 -12.71 -8.60 -0.87
CA LYS A 55 -12.25 -8.75 0.52
C LYS A 55 -11.63 -7.47 1.07
N THR A 56 -11.44 -6.45 0.24
CA THR A 56 -10.76 -5.22 0.65
C THR A 56 -11.63 -4.43 1.63
N ARG A 57 -11.09 -4.17 2.82
CA ARG A 57 -11.75 -3.45 3.92
C ARG A 57 -10.98 -2.21 4.35
N VAL A 58 -9.66 -2.26 4.21
CA VAL A 58 -8.76 -1.17 4.56
C VAL A 58 -7.77 -0.98 3.41
N VAL A 59 -7.41 0.26 3.12
CA VAL A 59 -6.36 0.60 2.15
C VAL A 59 -5.32 1.46 2.84
N ILE A 60 -4.06 1.07 2.72
CA ILE A 60 -2.91 1.86 3.17
C ILE A 60 -2.11 2.26 1.93
N ILE A 61 -1.87 3.56 1.77
CA ILE A 61 -1.17 4.09 0.60
C ILE A 61 0.26 4.49 0.97
N GLY A 62 1.23 3.81 0.36
CA GLY A 62 2.64 4.20 0.34
C GLY A 62 3.01 4.99 -0.92
N GLN A 63 4.24 5.48 -0.96
CA GLN A 63 4.76 6.25 -2.10
C GLN A 63 5.45 5.33 -3.11
N ASP A 64 6.63 4.83 -2.77
CA ASP A 64 7.45 3.93 -3.58
C ASP A 64 7.92 2.70 -2.77
N PRO A 65 8.31 1.59 -3.45
CA PRO A 65 8.85 0.43 -2.77
C PRO A 65 10.20 0.74 -2.13
N TYR A 66 10.59 -0.06 -1.13
CA TYR A 66 11.96 -0.01 -0.63
C TYR A 66 12.98 -0.31 -1.74
N HIS A 67 14.05 0.49 -1.80
CA HIS A 67 15.06 0.44 -2.85
C HIS A 67 16.33 -0.32 -2.45
N GLY A 68 16.36 -0.93 -1.26
CA GLY A 68 17.46 -1.78 -0.79
C GLY A 68 17.25 -3.26 -1.10
N PRO A 69 18.33 -4.04 -1.14
CA PRO A 69 18.26 -5.48 -1.44
C PRO A 69 17.37 -6.22 -0.45
N ASN A 70 16.53 -7.12 -0.98
CA ASN A 70 15.63 -8.01 -0.23
C ASN A 70 14.58 -7.31 0.65
N GLN A 71 14.40 -5.99 0.55
CA GLN A 71 13.42 -5.26 1.36
C GLN A 71 12.01 -5.36 0.77
N ALA A 72 11.80 -4.85 -0.45
CA ALA A 72 10.47 -4.79 -1.03
C ALA A 72 9.93 -6.18 -1.40
N ASN A 73 8.70 -6.48 -0.98
CA ASN A 73 7.96 -7.71 -1.29
C ASN A 73 6.61 -7.42 -2.00
N GLY A 74 6.44 -6.23 -2.57
CA GLY A 74 5.21 -5.84 -3.27
C GLY A 74 4.08 -5.31 -2.39
N LEU A 75 4.32 -5.14 -1.10
CA LEU A 75 3.38 -4.56 -0.14
C LEU A 75 3.98 -3.28 0.46
N CYS A 76 3.23 -2.17 0.48
CA CYS A 76 3.75 -0.92 1.06
C CYS A 76 4.15 -1.10 2.54
N PHE A 77 5.26 -0.49 2.94
CA PHE A 77 5.90 -0.60 4.27
C PHE A 77 6.37 -1.99 4.72
N SER A 78 5.98 -3.07 4.03
CA SER A 78 6.32 -4.45 4.39
C SER A 78 7.75 -4.81 3.99
N VAL A 79 8.37 -5.70 4.76
CA VAL A 79 9.62 -6.37 4.41
C VAL A 79 9.51 -7.88 4.62
N LYS A 80 10.39 -8.67 3.99
CA LYS A 80 10.45 -10.13 4.22
C LYS A 80 10.89 -10.46 5.65
N ASP A 81 10.55 -11.65 6.12
CA ASP A 81 11.01 -12.15 7.42
C ASP A 81 12.54 -12.20 7.50
N GLY A 82 13.08 -11.85 8.67
CA GLY A 82 14.53 -11.77 8.90
C GLY A 82 15.19 -10.49 8.38
N VAL A 83 14.49 -9.65 7.63
CA VAL A 83 15.01 -8.34 7.19
C VAL A 83 14.85 -7.32 8.32
N PRO A 84 15.90 -6.54 8.67
CA PRO A 84 15.78 -5.46 9.64
C PRO A 84 14.66 -4.49 9.27
N HIS A 85 13.81 -4.15 10.23
CA HIS A 85 12.68 -3.26 10.00
C HIS A 85 13.16 -1.87 9.57
N PRO A 86 12.72 -1.35 8.41
CA PRO A 86 13.07 0.00 8.00
C PRO A 86 12.48 1.05 8.95
N PRO A 87 13.04 2.28 9.02
CA PRO A 87 12.64 3.27 10.02
C PRO A 87 11.13 3.60 10.05
N SER A 88 10.49 3.69 8.89
CA SER A 88 9.03 3.91 8.81
C SER A 88 8.25 2.75 9.42
N LEU A 89 8.66 1.50 9.17
CA LEU A 89 7.99 0.32 9.72
C LEU A 89 8.18 0.21 11.23
N ILE A 90 9.36 0.58 11.75
CA ILE A 90 9.60 0.69 13.20
C ILE A 90 8.59 1.64 13.83
N ASN A 91 8.39 2.82 13.23
CA ASN A 91 7.43 3.81 13.75
C ASN A 91 5.98 3.35 13.63
N ILE A 92 5.63 2.57 12.59
CA ILE A 92 4.33 1.91 12.48
C ILE A 92 4.09 0.97 13.66
N PHE A 93 5.07 0.10 13.96
CA PHE A 93 4.94 -0.85 15.07
C PHE A 93 4.93 -0.18 16.45
N LYS A 94 5.72 0.88 16.65
CA LYS A 94 5.66 1.68 17.89
C LYS A 94 4.30 2.34 18.09
N GLU A 95 3.67 2.83 17.02
CA GLU A 95 2.31 3.37 17.10
C GLU A 95 1.29 2.27 17.44
N ILE A 96 1.42 1.08 16.85
CA ILE A 96 0.56 -0.08 17.18
C ILE A 96 0.70 -0.46 18.66
N GLU A 97 1.92 -0.51 19.18
CA GLU A 97 2.20 -0.82 20.58
C GLU A 97 1.55 0.21 21.51
N SER A 98 1.68 1.51 21.20
CA SER A 98 1.05 2.56 21.99
C SER A 98 -0.48 2.62 21.84
N ASP A 99 -1.03 2.31 20.67
CA ASP A 99 -2.47 2.41 20.37
C ASP A 99 -3.26 1.22 20.90
N LEU A 100 -2.70 0.01 20.78
CA LEU A 100 -3.39 -1.25 21.07
C LEU A 100 -2.80 -2.03 22.25
N GLY A 101 -1.65 -1.62 22.80
CA GLY A 101 -0.95 -2.36 23.84
C GLY A 101 -0.37 -3.70 23.35
N LEU A 102 -0.21 -3.87 22.04
CA LEU A 102 0.35 -5.07 21.44
C LEU A 102 1.88 -5.03 21.46
N PRO A 103 2.58 -6.16 21.71
CA PRO A 103 4.03 -6.16 21.72
C PRO A 103 4.61 -5.84 20.34
N TYR A 104 5.75 -5.16 20.30
CA TYR A 104 6.53 -4.99 19.08
C TYR A 104 6.76 -6.34 18.35
N PRO A 105 6.36 -6.48 17.08
CA PRO A 105 6.42 -7.76 16.38
C PRO A 105 7.84 -8.12 15.97
N LYS A 106 8.14 -9.42 15.93
CA LYS A 106 9.41 -9.94 15.40
C LYS A 106 9.50 -9.87 13.87
N SER A 107 8.35 -9.98 13.20
CA SER A 107 8.25 -10.02 11.73
C SER A 107 7.80 -8.68 11.15
N GLY A 108 8.55 -8.20 10.16
CA GLY A 108 8.21 -7.05 9.33
C GLY A 108 7.30 -7.39 8.15
N ASN A 109 6.93 -8.66 7.98
CA ASN A 109 6.06 -9.10 6.88
C ASN A 109 4.59 -8.81 7.20
N LEU A 110 4.02 -7.90 6.41
CA LEU A 110 2.64 -7.43 6.52
C LEU A 110 1.65 -8.23 5.66
N GLU A 111 2.06 -9.34 5.04
CA GLU A 111 1.13 -10.28 4.37
C GLU A 111 -0.01 -10.72 5.29
N ARG A 112 0.26 -10.83 6.61
CA ARG A 112 -0.74 -11.14 7.62
C ARG A 112 -1.90 -10.13 7.64
N TRP A 113 -1.64 -8.86 7.31
CA TRP A 113 -2.69 -7.84 7.16
C TRP A 113 -3.36 -7.94 5.80
N ALA A 114 -2.58 -8.15 4.73
CA ALA A 114 -3.11 -8.26 3.38
C ALA A 114 -4.15 -9.39 3.25
N LYS A 115 -3.86 -10.55 3.82
CA LYS A 115 -4.78 -11.71 3.88
C LYS A 115 -6.08 -11.42 4.66
N GLN A 116 -6.09 -10.38 5.50
CA GLN A 116 -7.25 -9.89 6.24
C GLN A 116 -7.95 -8.71 5.53
N GLY A 117 -7.69 -8.46 4.25
CA GLY A 117 -8.38 -7.40 3.51
C GLY A 117 -7.77 -6.01 3.68
N VAL A 118 -6.49 -5.92 4.03
CA VAL A 118 -5.73 -4.66 4.03
C VAL A 118 -4.94 -4.54 2.73
N LEU A 119 -5.42 -3.72 1.79
CA LEU A 119 -4.69 -3.46 0.55
C LEU A 119 -3.50 -2.53 0.84
N LEU A 120 -2.29 -3.09 0.79
CA LEU A 120 -1.02 -2.39 1.04
C LEU A 120 -0.42 -1.88 -0.29
N LEU A 121 -0.95 -0.77 -0.79
CA LEU A 121 -0.65 -0.26 -2.14
C LEU A 121 0.38 0.87 -2.11
N ASN A 122 1.46 0.76 -2.89
CA ASN A 122 2.29 1.92 -3.23
C ASN A 122 1.72 2.62 -4.47
N ALA A 123 1.95 3.92 -4.63
CA ALA A 123 1.58 4.62 -5.87
C ALA A 123 2.53 4.34 -7.04
N THR A 124 3.80 4.06 -6.75
CA THR A 124 4.73 3.46 -7.70
C THR A 124 4.98 2.01 -7.29
N LEU A 125 4.84 1.03 -8.19
CA LEU A 125 4.95 -0.39 -7.81
C LEU A 125 6.36 -0.98 -7.97
N THR A 126 7.29 -0.20 -8.52
CA THR A 126 8.67 -0.64 -8.76
C THR A 126 9.66 0.50 -8.52
N VAL A 127 10.91 0.15 -8.28
CA VAL A 127 12.01 1.11 -8.10
C VAL A 127 13.32 0.50 -8.57
N ARG A 128 14.26 1.31 -9.03
CA ARG A 128 15.63 0.90 -9.32
C ARG A 128 16.42 0.84 -8.02
N ALA A 129 17.27 -0.17 -7.86
CA ALA A 129 18.09 -0.34 -6.67
C ALA A 129 18.85 0.97 -6.33
N HIS A 130 18.78 1.37 -5.07
CA HIS A 130 19.45 2.56 -4.52
C HIS A 130 19.05 3.91 -5.15
N ARG A 131 17.96 3.96 -5.94
CA ARG A 131 17.44 5.21 -6.54
C ARG A 131 15.97 5.41 -6.17
N PRO A 132 15.67 5.95 -4.97
CA PRO A 132 14.29 6.20 -4.56
C PRO A 132 13.55 7.06 -5.59
N GLY A 133 12.29 6.72 -5.86
CA GLY A 133 11.47 7.42 -6.85
C GLY A 133 11.89 7.28 -8.32
N SER A 134 12.84 6.42 -8.67
CA SER A 134 13.36 6.34 -10.05
C SER A 134 12.33 5.97 -11.13
N HIS A 135 11.21 5.34 -10.75
CA HIS A 135 10.14 4.96 -11.69
C HIS A 135 8.88 5.82 -11.52
N GLN A 136 8.99 6.97 -10.85
CA GLN A 136 7.90 7.94 -10.77
C GLN A 136 7.61 8.57 -12.14
N ASN A 137 6.35 8.93 -12.35
CA ASN A 137 5.83 9.54 -13.59
C ASN A 137 5.99 8.67 -14.85
N GLN A 138 6.18 7.35 -14.67
CA GLN A 138 6.28 6.40 -15.79
C GLN A 138 4.95 5.70 -16.10
N GLY A 139 3.89 6.02 -15.35
CA GLY A 139 2.53 5.49 -15.55
C GLY A 139 1.97 4.73 -14.35
N TRP A 140 2.79 4.38 -13.36
CA TRP A 140 2.31 3.69 -12.16
C TRP A 140 1.28 4.50 -11.37
N GLU A 141 1.46 5.81 -11.28
CA GLU A 141 0.56 6.69 -10.56
C GLU A 141 -0.82 6.75 -11.22
N GLN A 142 -0.87 6.71 -12.55
CA GLN A 142 -2.12 6.62 -13.29
C GLN A 142 -2.81 5.27 -13.02
N PHE A 143 -2.07 4.17 -13.10
CA PHE A 143 -2.60 2.84 -12.80
C PHE A 143 -3.16 2.74 -11.37
N THR A 144 -2.40 3.19 -10.39
CA THR A 144 -2.80 3.11 -8.98
C THR A 144 -3.89 4.12 -8.61
N ASP A 145 -3.98 5.26 -9.32
CA ASP A 145 -5.14 6.16 -9.22
C ASP A 145 -6.40 5.46 -9.73
N THR A 146 -6.34 4.76 -10.86
CA THR A 146 -7.46 3.95 -11.36
C THR A 146 -7.87 2.89 -10.34
N VAL A 147 -6.92 2.18 -9.71
CA VAL A 147 -7.22 1.19 -8.64
C VAL A 147 -8.01 1.82 -7.49
N ILE A 148 -7.60 2.99 -7.02
CA ILE A 148 -8.28 3.69 -5.91
C ILE A 148 -9.68 4.15 -6.34
N GLN A 149 -9.81 4.71 -7.55
CA GLN A 149 -11.09 5.14 -8.10
C GLN A 149 -12.07 3.98 -8.28
N THR A 150 -11.63 2.89 -8.90
CA THR A 150 -12.44 1.68 -9.09
C THR A 150 -12.90 1.12 -7.75
N LEU A 151 -12.01 1.02 -6.76
CA LEU A 151 -12.41 0.59 -5.42
C LEU A 151 -13.41 1.57 -4.80
N SER A 152 -13.20 2.88 -4.91
CA SER A 152 -14.12 3.86 -4.36
C SER A 152 -15.50 3.84 -5.05
N GLN A 153 -15.57 3.56 -6.33
CA GLN A 153 -16.81 3.54 -7.10
C GLN A 153 -17.60 2.26 -6.87
N GLU A 154 -16.92 1.11 -6.83
CA GLU A 154 -17.57 -0.20 -6.89
C GLU A 154 -17.56 -0.97 -5.56
N SER A 155 -16.93 -0.43 -4.50
CA SER A 155 -17.04 -0.96 -3.14
C SER A 155 -17.72 0.02 -2.21
N GLU A 156 -17.99 -0.40 -0.99
CA GLU A 156 -18.52 0.45 0.07
C GLU A 156 -17.76 0.22 1.37
N LYS A 157 -17.85 1.18 2.29
CA LYS A 157 -17.44 1.00 3.70
C LYS A 157 -15.95 0.73 3.93
N VAL A 158 -15.11 0.84 2.90
CA VAL A 158 -13.65 0.79 3.00
C VAL A 158 -13.11 1.95 3.87
N VAL A 159 -12.07 1.66 4.65
CA VAL A 159 -11.30 2.64 5.43
C VAL A 159 -9.98 2.93 4.72
N PHE A 160 -9.72 4.18 4.35
CA PHE A 160 -8.48 4.61 3.71
C PHE A 160 -7.56 5.30 4.73
N LEU A 161 -6.35 4.78 4.90
CA LEU A 161 -5.31 5.36 5.74
C LEU A 161 -4.32 6.14 4.87
N LEU A 162 -4.43 7.47 4.91
CA LEU A 162 -3.62 8.37 4.10
C LEU A 162 -2.53 9.04 4.95
N TRP A 163 -1.34 8.42 4.94
CA TRP A 163 -0.21 8.84 5.75
C TRP A 163 0.78 9.70 4.96
N GLY A 164 0.87 10.98 5.34
CA GLY A 164 1.75 11.96 4.69
C GLY A 164 1.11 12.68 3.50
N GLY A 165 1.77 13.75 3.04
CA GLY A 165 1.23 14.65 2.03
C GLY A 165 0.94 13.98 0.68
N PHE A 166 1.78 13.02 0.28
CA PHE A 166 1.60 12.28 -0.96
C PHE A 166 0.31 11.44 -0.94
N ALA A 167 0.11 10.61 0.09
CA ALA A 167 -1.11 9.82 0.25
C ALA A 167 -2.35 10.71 0.43
N LYS A 168 -2.24 11.81 1.18
CA LYS A 168 -3.33 12.78 1.36
C LYS A 168 -3.86 13.37 0.05
N LYS A 169 -3.01 13.57 -0.97
CA LYS A 169 -3.45 14.04 -2.30
C LYS A 169 -4.41 13.06 -3.00
N LYS A 170 -4.36 11.77 -2.66
CA LYS A 170 -5.25 10.73 -3.20
C LYS A 170 -6.68 10.82 -2.65
N LYS A 171 -6.92 11.65 -1.63
CA LYS A 171 -8.25 11.94 -1.08
C LYS A 171 -9.28 12.29 -2.16
N ARG A 172 -8.88 13.04 -3.19
CA ARG A 172 -9.75 13.45 -4.33
C ARG A 172 -10.33 12.29 -5.15
N LEU A 173 -9.78 11.09 -4.99
CA LEU A 173 -10.18 9.88 -5.73
C LEU A 173 -11.19 9.04 -4.95
N ILE A 174 -11.54 9.45 -3.73
CA ILE A 174 -12.32 8.67 -2.78
C ILE A 174 -13.62 9.40 -2.48
N ASP A 175 -14.74 8.70 -2.62
CA ASP A 175 -16.07 9.15 -2.23
C ASP A 175 -16.25 9.04 -0.71
N GLU A 176 -16.15 10.16 -0.02
CA GLU A 176 -16.30 10.26 1.45
C GLU A 176 -17.73 9.99 1.94
N SER A 177 -18.74 9.95 1.06
CA SER A 177 -20.09 9.54 1.44
C SER A 177 -20.18 8.02 1.65
N LYS A 178 -19.33 7.24 0.96
CA LYS A 178 -19.29 5.78 1.00
C LYS A 178 -18.20 5.22 1.90
N HIS A 179 -17.10 5.97 2.05
CA HIS A 179 -15.87 5.50 2.68
C HIS A 179 -15.47 6.36 3.89
N VAL A 180 -14.52 5.87 4.69
CA VAL A 180 -13.91 6.69 5.76
C VAL A 180 -12.46 6.90 5.44
N ILE A 181 -12.00 8.13 5.62
CA ILE A 181 -10.61 8.52 5.41
C ILE A 181 -10.01 8.94 6.75
N LEU A 182 -8.92 8.29 7.16
CA LEU A 182 -8.11 8.71 8.30
C LEU A 182 -6.78 9.23 7.78
N THR A 183 -6.35 10.41 8.24
CA THR A 183 -5.12 11.05 7.76
C THR A 183 -4.16 11.38 8.89
N SER A 184 -2.87 11.19 8.65
CA SER A 184 -1.80 11.51 9.61
C SER A 184 -0.55 12.03 8.88
N GLY A 185 0.50 12.38 9.61
CA GLY A 185 1.84 12.52 9.05
C GLY A 185 2.33 11.21 8.42
N HIS A 186 3.47 11.27 7.73
CA HIS A 186 4.13 10.06 7.24
C HIS A 186 4.88 9.38 8.41
N PRO A 187 4.96 8.03 8.47
CA PRO A 187 5.69 7.32 9.53
C PRO A 187 7.22 7.48 9.45
N SER A 188 7.78 8.08 8.40
CA SER A 188 9.23 8.29 8.31
C SER A 188 9.74 9.16 9.47
N PRO A 189 10.99 8.95 9.94
CA PRO A 189 11.57 9.74 11.03
C PRO A 189 11.46 11.26 10.84
N LEU A 190 11.61 11.75 9.61
CA LEU A 190 11.48 13.18 9.27
C LEU A 190 10.14 13.80 9.67
N SER A 191 9.06 13.02 9.57
CA SER A 191 7.70 13.45 9.91
C SER A 191 7.34 13.05 11.34
N ALA A 192 7.70 11.82 11.75
CA ALA A 192 7.40 11.29 13.07
C ALA A 192 8.09 12.08 14.20
N ASN A 193 9.37 12.43 14.04
CA ASN A 193 10.12 13.21 15.04
C ASN A 193 9.61 14.65 15.19
N ARG A 194 8.79 15.13 14.24
CA ARG A 194 8.11 16.43 14.31
C ARG A 194 6.72 16.35 14.96
N GLY A 195 6.34 15.19 15.50
CA GLY A 195 5.06 14.99 16.17
C GLY A 195 3.88 14.76 15.23
N TYR A 196 4.11 14.51 13.94
CA TYR A 196 3.00 14.32 12.98
C TYR A 196 2.52 12.86 12.86
N TRP A 197 3.28 11.88 13.36
CA TRP A 197 2.92 10.46 13.24
C TRP A 197 2.32 9.89 14.52
N PHE A 198 3.01 10.02 15.66
CA PHE A 198 2.64 9.31 16.88
C PHE A 198 1.37 9.85 17.53
N GLY A 199 0.59 8.95 18.13
CA GLY A 199 -0.68 9.27 18.81
C GLY A 199 -1.88 9.41 17.87
N ASN A 200 -1.73 9.03 16.59
CA ASN A 200 -2.80 9.12 15.60
C ASN A 200 -3.92 8.09 15.85
N LYS A 201 -3.59 6.94 16.47
CA LYS A 201 -4.52 5.87 16.84
C LYS A 201 -5.35 5.29 15.68
N HIS A 202 -4.79 5.29 14.47
CA HIS A 202 -5.51 4.83 13.27
C HIS A 202 -5.86 3.33 13.34
N PHE A 203 -5.09 2.51 14.05
CA PHE A 203 -5.33 1.05 14.10
C PHE A 203 -6.58 0.74 14.95
N SER A 204 -6.69 1.33 16.14
CA SER A 204 -7.88 1.22 17.00
C SER A 204 -9.09 1.93 16.38
N GLN A 205 -8.91 3.11 15.79
CA GLN A 205 -9.98 3.82 15.07
C GLN A 205 -10.53 2.98 13.91
N THR A 206 -9.66 2.38 13.10
CA THR A 206 -10.06 1.50 11.99
C THR A 206 -10.89 0.32 12.51
N ASN A 207 -10.43 -0.37 13.55
CA ASN A 207 -11.17 -1.48 14.13
C ASN A 207 -12.50 -1.06 14.76
N ASN A 208 -12.59 0.15 15.33
CA ASN A 208 -13.85 0.72 15.81
C ASN A 208 -14.83 1.01 14.66
N ILE A 209 -14.34 1.54 13.53
CA ILE A 209 -15.15 1.79 12.32
C ILE A 209 -15.67 0.47 11.74
N LEU A 210 -14.80 -0.52 11.56
CA LEU A 210 -15.17 -1.85 11.06
C LEU A 210 -16.22 -2.51 11.96
N ARG A 211 -16.03 -2.45 13.30
CA ARG A 211 -17.00 -2.98 14.27
C ARG A 211 -18.38 -2.32 14.15
N LYS A 212 -18.43 -0.98 14.08
CA LYS A 212 -19.70 -0.23 13.90
C LYS A 212 -20.42 -0.61 12.60
N ARG A 213 -19.66 -0.98 11.57
CA ARG A 213 -20.16 -1.42 10.25
C ARG A 213 -20.44 -2.92 10.16
N LYS A 214 -20.29 -3.67 11.26
CA LYS A 214 -20.44 -5.14 11.33
C LYS A 214 -19.53 -5.87 10.34
N THR A 215 -18.35 -5.29 10.08
CA THR A 215 -17.32 -5.87 9.24
C THR A 215 -16.23 -6.50 10.13
N PRO A 216 -15.63 -7.65 9.77
CA PRO A 216 -14.54 -8.23 10.54
C PRO A 216 -13.41 -7.23 10.77
N GLN A 217 -12.97 -7.13 12.02
CA GLN A 217 -11.85 -6.29 12.44
C GLN A 217 -10.52 -6.88 11.94
N ILE A 218 -9.47 -6.06 11.92
CA ILE A 218 -8.11 -6.48 11.58
C ILE A 218 -7.36 -6.85 12.85
N ALA A 219 -6.74 -8.04 12.87
CA ALA A 219 -5.68 -8.38 13.80
C ALA A 219 -4.37 -7.74 13.31
N TRP A 220 -4.07 -6.56 13.85
CA TRP A 220 -2.86 -5.77 13.56
C TRP A 220 -1.60 -6.43 14.13
#